data_AF-A0A830BVR4-F1
#
_entry.id   AF-A0A830BVR4-F1
#
_cell.length_a   1.000
_cell.length_b   1.000
_cell.length_c   1.000
_cell.angle_alpha   90.00
_cell.angle_beta   90.00
_cell.angle_gamma   90.00
#
_symmetry.space_group_name_H-M   'P 1'
#
loop_
_entity.id
_entity.type
_entity.pdbx_description
1 polymer ?
#
loop_
_entity_poly.entity_id
_entity_poly.type
_entity_poly.pdbx_seq_one_letter_code
_entity_poly.pdbx_strand_id
1 'polypeptide(L)'
;MLFAGWFHYHKAAPKWAWFQDVESMLNHHLAGLLGLGSLSWAGHQVHVSLPINQFLNAGVDPKEIPLPHEFILNRDLLAQLYPSFAEGATPFFTLNWSTPSRLCRIPVFVFLSILLFFPPPYPINPTGDSRGGSLTP
;
A
#
# COMPACT_ATOMS: atom_id res chain seq x y z
N MET A 1 13.14 -6.08 -15.92
CA MET A 1 12.24 -7.22 -16.16
C MET A 1 12.91 -8.34 -16.96
N LEU A 2 13.49 -8.08 -18.14
CA LEU A 2 14.14 -9.11 -18.96
C LEU A 2 15.28 -9.88 -18.26
N PHE A 3 16.13 -9.17 -17.50
CA PHE A 3 17.21 -9.81 -16.74
C PHE A 3 16.70 -10.78 -15.66
N ALA A 4 15.64 -10.41 -14.94
CA ALA A 4 15.05 -11.29 -13.93
C ALA A 4 14.49 -12.57 -14.56
N GLY A 5 13.90 -12.47 -15.77
CA GLY A 5 13.44 -13.64 -16.53
C GLY A 5 14.59 -14.56 -16.95
N TRP A 6 15.65 -14.01 -17.57
CA TRP A 6 16.85 -14.79 -17.91
C TRP A 6 17.49 -15.44 -16.67
N PHE A 7 17.59 -14.69 -15.57
CA PHE A 7 18.21 -15.16 -14.33
C PHE A 7 17.41 -16.30 -13.67
N HIS A 8 16.10 -16.15 -13.52
CA HIS A 8 15.23 -17.19 -12.94
C HIS A 8 15.00 -18.38 -13.89
N TYR A 9 15.46 -18.30 -15.14
CA TYR A 9 15.42 -19.44 -16.07
C TYR A 9 16.77 -20.15 -16.18
N HIS A 10 17.88 -19.43 -16.33
CA HIS A 10 19.20 -20.00 -16.60
C HIS A 10 20.14 -20.12 -15.39
N LYS A 11 19.94 -19.31 -14.34
CA LYS A 11 20.86 -19.26 -13.18
C LYS A 11 20.22 -19.80 -11.91
N ALA A 12 18.99 -19.38 -11.61
CA ALA A 12 18.29 -19.72 -10.39
C ALA A 12 16.84 -20.17 -10.70
N ALA A 13 16.71 -21.33 -11.35
CA ALA A 13 15.42 -21.93 -11.65
C ALA A 13 14.68 -22.33 -10.36
N PRO A 14 13.49 -21.78 -10.07
CA PRO A 14 12.72 -22.16 -8.90
C PRO A 14 12.27 -23.62 -9.00
N LYS A 15 12.18 -24.30 -7.86
CA LYS A 15 11.68 -25.68 -7.78
C LYS A 15 10.15 -25.68 -7.85
N TRP A 16 9.57 -26.80 -8.27
CA TRP A 16 8.12 -26.99 -8.34
C TRP A 16 7.37 -26.65 -7.04
N ALA A 17 7.91 -27.08 -5.89
CA ALA A 17 7.31 -26.80 -4.57
C ALA A 17 7.15 -25.30 -4.27
N TRP A 18 8.01 -24.43 -4.84
CA TRP A 18 7.90 -22.98 -4.68
C TRP A 18 6.68 -22.41 -5.42
N PHE A 19 6.35 -22.96 -6.59
CA PHE A 19 5.18 -22.53 -7.36
C PHE A 19 3.86 -23.00 -6.75
N GLN A 20 3.87 -24.12 -6.01
CA GLN A 20 2.69 -24.66 -5.35
C GLN A 20 2.41 -24.07 -3.97
N ASP A 21 3.30 -23.23 -3.45
CA ASP A 21 3.08 -22.52 -2.18
C ASP A 21 2.07 -21.39 -2.36
N VAL A 22 0.79 -21.77 -2.41
CA VAL A 22 -0.34 -20.86 -2.62
C VAL A 22 -0.56 -19.92 -1.45
N GLU A 23 -0.19 -20.32 -0.23
CA GLU A 23 -0.33 -19.49 0.97
C GLU A 23 0.68 -18.35 0.94
N SER A 24 1.96 -18.65 0.66
CA SER A 24 3.00 -17.64 0.51
C SER A 24 2.70 -16.71 -0.66
N MET A 25 2.29 -17.27 -1.80
CA MET A 25 1.89 -16.46 -2.95
C MET A 25 0.75 -15.51 -2.59
N LEU A 26 -0.36 -16.01 -2.02
CA LEU A 26 -1.52 -15.19 -1.70
C LEU A 26 -1.19 -14.11 -0.68
N ASN A 27 -0.49 -14.45 0.40
CA ASN A 27 -0.10 -13.49 1.43
C ASN A 27 0.82 -12.39 0.87
N HIS A 28 1.79 -12.76 0.02
CA HIS A 28 2.68 -11.78 -0.60
C HIS A 28 1.94 -10.89 -1.61
N HIS A 29 0.97 -11.41 -2.35
CA HIS A 29 0.18 -10.62 -3.30
C HIS A 29 -0.80 -9.70 -2.58
N LEU A 30 -1.55 -10.19 -1.59
CA LEU A 30 -2.53 -9.40 -0.87
C LEU A 30 -1.88 -8.34 0.01
N ALA A 31 -0.97 -8.75 0.90
CA ALA A 31 -0.35 -7.81 1.84
C ALA A 31 0.77 -6.99 1.17
N GLY A 32 1.61 -7.63 0.37
CA GLY A 32 2.73 -6.99 -0.30
C GLY A 32 2.29 -6.20 -1.53
N LEU A 33 1.91 -6.88 -2.59
CA LEU A 33 1.64 -6.23 -3.88
C LEU A 33 0.45 -5.25 -3.81
N LEU A 34 -0.69 -5.69 -3.27
CA LEU A 34 -1.90 -4.86 -3.18
C LEU A 34 -1.86 -3.94 -1.96
N GLY A 35 -1.50 -4.45 -0.79
CA GLY A 35 -1.44 -3.68 0.45
C GLY A 35 -0.36 -2.59 0.41
N LEU A 36 0.91 -2.95 0.27
CA LEU A 36 1.99 -1.94 0.21
C LEU A 36 1.90 -1.08 -1.06
N GLY A 37 1.39 -1.63 -2.18
CA GLY A 37 1.15 -0.87 -3.41
C GLY A 37 0.14 0.26 -3.21
N SER A 38 -1.02 -0.06 -2.61
CA SER A 38 -2.06 0.93 -2.33
C SER A 38 -1.63 1.93 -1.24
N LEU A 39 -0.89 1.48 -0.21
CA LEU A 39 -0.34 2.37 0.82
C LEU A 39 0.68 3.36 0.24
N SER A 40 1.61 2.87 -0.58
CA SER A 40 2.59 3.69 -1.31
C SER A 40 1.88 4.73 -2.18
N TRP A 41 0.86 4.32 -2.93
CA TRP A 41 0.10 5.21 -3.79
C TRP A 41 -0.69 6.26 -3.01
N ALA A 42 -1.33 5.88 -1.89
CA ALA A 42 -2.00 6.81 -1.00
C ALA A 42 -1.02 7.85 -0.42
N GLY A 43 0.18 7.42 -0.02
CA GLY A 43 1.25 8.32 0.42
C GLY A 43 1.66 9.30 -0.68
N HIS A 44 1.85 8.81 -1.91
CA HIS A 44 2.13 9.68 -3.06
C HIS A 44 1.00 10.68 -3.32
N GLN A 45 -0.26 10.26 -3.23
CA GLN A 45 -1.39 11.17 -3.41
C GLN A 45 -1.43 12.27 -2.33
N VAL A 46 -1.20 11.88 -1.08
CA VAL A 46 -1.20 12.80 0.08
C VAL A 46 -0.08 13.83 -0.01
N HIS A 47 1.12 13.42 -0.41
CA HIS A 47 2.31 14.28 -0.40
C HIS A 47 2.58 15.01 -1.72
N VAL A 48 2.02 14.54 -2.85
CA VAL A 48 2.32 15.10 -4.18
C VAL A 48 1.06 15.55 -4.89
N SER A 49 0.10 14.66 -5.16
CA SER A 49 -1.01 15.01 -6.05
C SER A 49 -2.00 15.98 -5.41
N LEU A 50 -2.29 15.84 -4.11
CA LEU A 50 -3.23 16.71 -3.40
C LEU A 50 -2.74 18.16 -3.29
N PRO A 51 -1.50 18.45 -2.84
CA PRO A 51 -0.98 19.82 -2.81
C PRO A 51 -1.02 20.48 -4.19
N ILE A 52 -0.54 19.78 -5.22
CA ILE A 52 -0.47 20.31 -6.59
C ILE A 52 -1.88 20.58 -7.13
N ASN A 53 -2.81 19.65 -6.95
CA ASN A 53 -4.19 19.83 -7.40
C ASN A 53 -4.87 21.00 -6.68
N GLN A 54 -4.55 21.30 -5.42
CA GLN A 54 -5.09 22.49 -4.76
C GLN A 54 -4.57 23.78 -5.40
N PHE A 55 -3.29 23.88 -5.72
CA PHE A 55 -2.74 25.05 -6.43
C PHE A 55 -3.32 25.20 -7.84
N LEU A 56 -3.45 24.10 -8.58
CA LEU A 56 -4.06 24.10 -9.91
C LEU A 56 -5.53 24.54 -9.85
N ASN A 57 -6.30 24.06 -8.87
CA ASN A 57 -7.69 24.46 -8.67
C ASN A 57 -7.83 25.92 -8.20
N ALA A 58 -6.81 26.46 -7.53
CA ALA A 58 -6.73 27.88 -7.17
C ALA A 58 -6.33 28.79 -8.34
N GLY A 59 -6.00 28.21 -9.51
CA GLY A 59 -5.64 28.97 -10.72
C GLY A 59 -4.21 29.48 -10.76
N VAL A 60 -3.31 28.91 -9.95
CA VAL A 60 -1.87 29.26 -9.96
C VAL A 60 -1.22 28.71 -11.25
N ASP A 61 -0.39 29.52 -11.90
CA ASP A 61 0.37 29.09 -13.09
C ASP A 61 1.27 27.90 -12.70
N PRO A 62 1.25 26.77 -13.45
CA PRO A 62 2.13 25.64 -13.23
C PRO A 62 3.62 25.97 -13.04
N LYS A 63 4.11 27.10 -13.57
CA LYS A 63 5.50 27.54 -13.40
C LYS A 63 5.79 28.14 -12.02
N GLU A 64 4.78 28.64 -11.33
CA GLU A 64 4.88 29.23 -9.99
C GLU A 64 4.61 28.20 -8.89
N ILE A 65 4.14 27.01 -9.24
CA ILE A 65 3.89 25.92 -8.29
C ILE A 65 5.23 25.38 -7.78
N PRO A 66 5.45 25.32 -6.45
CA PRO A 66 6.62 24.69 -5.86
C PRO A 66 6.81 23.25 -6.35
N LEU A 67 8.06 22.80 -6.43
CA LEU A 67 8.34 21.46 -6.93
C LEU A 67 7.88 20.40 -5.91
N PRO A 68 7.49 19.18 -6.36
CA PRO A 68 6.98 18.13 -5.47
C PRO A 68 7.88 17.81 -4.26
N HIS A 69 9.20 17.90 -4.43
CA HIS A 69 10.16 17.63 -3.35
C HIS A 69 10.22 18.75 -2.31
N GLU A 70 9.86 20.00 -2.67
CA GLU A 70 9.83 21.12 -1.73
C GLU A 70 8.67 20.96 -0.73
N PHE A 71 7.55 20.38 -1.16
CA PHE A 71 6.44 20.03 -0.25
C PHE A 71 6.81 18.94 0.76
N ILE A 72 7.73 18.04 0.41
CA ILE A 72 8.19 16.97 1.31
C ILE A 72 9.16 17.54 2.35
N LEU A 73 10.06 18.44 1.93
CA LEU A 73 11.09 19.01 2.80
C LEU A 73 10.54 20.13 3.70
N ASN A 74 9.62 20.94 3.18
CA ASN A 74 9.05 22.09 3.89
C ASN A 74 7.64 21.79 4.37
N ARG A 75 7.54 21.26 5.60
CA ARG A 75 6.26 20.98 6.26
C ARG A 75 5.36 22.23 6.36
N ASP A 76 5.96 23.41 6.49
CA ASP A 76 5.22 24.66 6.64
C ASP A 76 4.39 25.01 5.40
N LEU A 77 4.83 24.64 4.19
CA LEU A 77 4.06 24.81 2.96
C LEU A 77 2.81 23.91 2.96
N LEU A 78 2.94 22.67 3.45
CA LEU A 78 1.81 21.77 3.61
C LEU A 78 0.86 22.23 4.73
N ALA A 79 1.39 22.78 5.82
CA ALA A 79 0.60 23.30 6.93
C ALA A 79 -0.26 24.51 6.52
N GLN A 80 0.21 25.33 5.57
CA GLN A 80 -0.58 26.44 5.01
C GLN A 80 -1.79 25.94 4.21
N LEU A 81 -1.65 24.86 3.44
CA LEU A 81 -2.74 24.25 2.67
C LEU A 81 -3.68 23.42 3.55
N TYR A 82 -3.10 22.70 4.51
CA TYR A 82 -3.79 21.77 5.39
C TYR A 82 -3.36 22.03 6.84
N PRO A 83 -4.13 22.78 7.63
CA PRO A 83 -3.74 23.13 9.00
C PRO A 83 -3.52 21.90 9.90
N SER A 84 -4.17 20.78 9.59
CA SER A 84 -3.97 19.50 10.28
C SER A 84 -2.57 18.90 10.12
N PHE A 85 -1.79 19.31 9.12
CA PHE A 85 -0.40 18.85 8.96
C PHE A 85 0.55 19.43 10.02
N ALA A 86 0.15 20.52 10.69
CA ALA A 86 0.94 21.12 11.78
C ALA A 86 1.06 20.18 12.98
N GLU A 87 0.01 19.39 13.26
CA GLU A 87 -0.05 18.37 14.33
C GLU A 87 0.82 17.13 14.01
N GLY A 88 1.26 16.99 12.76
CA GLY A 88 2.11 15.90 12.30
C GLY A 88 1.44 14.53 12.41
N ALA A 89 2.21 13.51 12.79
CA ALA A 89 1.75 12.13 12.91
C ALA A 89 1.13 11.80 14.28
N THR A 90 1.04 12.76 15.21
CA THR A 90 0.46 12.54 16.54
C THR A 90 -1.00 12.04 16.54
N PRO A 91 -1.91 12.51 15.65
CA PRO A 91 -3.29 12.01 15.61
C PRO A 91 -3.38 10.57 15.08
N PHE A 92 -2.40 10.14 14.27
CA PHE A 92 -2.34 8.77 13.75
C PHE A 92 -2.11 7.75 14.87
N PHE A 93 -1.14 8.01 15.75
CA PHE A 93 -0.79 7.12 16.86
C PHE A 93 -1.75 7.20 18.05
N THR A 94 -2.50 8.28 18.18
CA THR A 94 -3.52 8.47 19.24
C THR A 94 -4.89 7.96 18.84
N LEU A 95 -5.04 7.39 17.64
CA LEU A 95 -6.30 6.87 17.08
C LEU A 95 -7.42 7.93 17.00
N ASN A 96 -7.08 9.22 17.03
CA ASN A 96 -8.05 10.30 16.88
C ASN A 96 -8.24 10.64 15.39
N TRP A 97 -8.93 9.76 14.67
CA TRP A 97 -9.18 9.91 13.23
C TRP A 97 -10.39 10.80 12.91
N SER A 98 -11.05 11.36 13.94
CA SER A 98 -12.24 12.19 13.79
C SER A 98 -11.94 13.65 13.46
N THR A 99 -10.69 14.08 13.62
CA THR A 99 -10.25 15.46 13.36
C THR A 99 -10.60 15.85 11.93
N PRO A 100 -11.25 17.02 11.68
CA PRO A 100 -11.80 17.41 10.38
C PRO A 100 -10.69 17.83 9.42
N SER A 101 -9.89 16.85 9.01
CA SER A 101 -8.80 17.01 8.08
C SER A 101 -9.21 16.32 6.78
N ARG A 102 -9.40 17.12 5.72
CA ARG A 102 -9.68 16.63 4.35
C ARG A 102 -8.70 15.54 3.90
N LEU A 103 -7.52 15.55 4.49
CA LEU A 103 -6.44 14.61 4.28
C LEU A 103 -6.65 13.23 4.94
N CYS A 104 -7.24 13.14 6.14
CA CYS A 104 -7.39 11.87 6.85
C CYS A 104 -8.48 10.97 6.24
N ARG A 105 -9.40 11.52 5.44
CA ARG A 105 -10.40 10.72 4.71
C ARG A 105 -9.80 9.82 3.62
N ILE A 106 -8.66 10.20 3.04
CA ILE A 106 -8.03 9.49 1.91
C ILE A 106 -7.32 8.21 2.38
N PRO A 107 -6.46 8.21 3.41
CA PRO A 107 -5.89 6.99 3.94
C PRO A 107 -6.96 6.15 4.65
N VAL A 108 -7.97 6.72 5.33
CA VAL A 108 -9.03 5.94 5.97
C VAL A 108 -9.86 5.17 4.94
N PHE A 109 -10.19 5.75 3.77
CA PHE A 109 -10.87 4.99 2.71
C PHE A 109 -10.01 3.83 2.19
N VAL A 110 -8.71 4.05 1.97
CA VAL A 110 -7.79 3.00 1.49
C VAL A 110 -7.59 1.91 2.56
N PHE A 111 -7.42 2.29 3.83
CA PHE A 111 -7.24 1.35 4.95
C PHE A 111 -8.52 0.54 5.24
N LEU A 112 -9.69 1.18 5.15
CA LEU A 112 -10.99 0.51 5.35
C LEU A 112 -11.32 -0.41 4.16
N SER A 113 -10.94 -0.05 2.93
CA SER A 113 -11.11 -0.93 1.77
C SER A 113 -10.22 -2.17 1.80
N ILE A 114 -9.00 -2.09 2.38
CA ILE A 114 -8.10 -3.24 2.54
C ILE A 114 -8.60 -4.18 3.65
N LEU A 115 -9.09 -3.64 4.77
CA LEU A 115 -9.67 -4.43 5.85
C LEU A 115 -10.97 -5.15 5.44
N LEU A 116 -11.77 -4.56 4.55
CA LEU A 116 -12.96 -5.20 4.00
C LEU A 116 -12.65 -6.29 2.96
N PHE A 117 -11.41 -6.36 2.45
CA PHE A 117 -10.95 -7.37 1.49
C PHE A 117 -10.13 -8.51 2.12
N PHE A 118 -9.85 -8.45 3.42
CA PHE A 118 -9.20 -9.53 4.16
C PHE A 118 -10.28 -10.37 4.87
N PRO A 119 -10.75 -11.50 4.29
CA PRO A 119 -11.59 -12.41 5.04
C PRO A 119 -10.80 -12.92 6.26
N PRO A 120 -11.48 -13.19 7.40
CA PRO A 120 -10.83 -13.71 8.59
C PRO A 120 -10.09 -15.03 8.26
N PRO A 121 -8.97 -15.33 8.94
CA PRO A 121 -8.25 -16.58 8.71
C PRO A 121 -9.21 -17.75 8.97
N TYR A 122 -9.40 -18.59 7.96
CA TYR A 122 -10.13 -19.85 8.13
C TYR A 122 -9.48 -20.63 9.26
N PRO A 123 -10.26 -21.17 10.23
CA PRO A 123 -9.69 -22.00 11.28
C PRO A 123 -9.09 -23.26 10.64
N ILE A 124 -7.78 -23.43 10.81
CA ILE A 124 -7.06 -24.66 10.44
C ILE A 124 -7.64 -25.77 11.33
N ASN A 125 -8.36 -26.74 10.73
CA ASN A 125 -8.81 -27.94 11.44
C ASN A 125 -7.61 -28.90 11.57
N PRO A 126 -7.10 -29.17 12.79
CA PRO A 126 -5.98 -30.08 12.98
C PRO A 126 -6.52 -31.48 13.25
N THR A 127 -7.15 -32.12 12.27
CA THR A 127 -7.45 -33.55 12.34
C THR A 127 -7.14 -34.19 11.00
N GLY A 128 -6.13 -35.06 11.01
CA GLY A 128 -5.65 -35.77 9.84
C GLY A 128 -6.63 -36.83 9.34
N ASP A 129 -6.56 -37.12 8.04
CA ASP A 129 -6.93 -38.43 7.52
C ASP A 129 -5.87 -38.89 6.52
N SER A 130 -5.04 -39.80 7.01
CA SER A 130 -4.17 -40.68 6.27
C SER A 130 -5.01 -41.70 5.47
N ARG A 131 -5.21 -41.45 4.18
CA ARG A 131 -5.61 -42.53 3.26
C ARG A 131 -4.74 -42.51 2.00
N GLY A 132 -3.87 -43.52 1.96
CA GLY A 132 -3.08 -43.87 0.80
C GLY A 132 -3.95 -44.28 -0.38
N GLY A 133 -3.50 -43.89 -1.57
CA GLY A 133 -3.96 -44.40 -2.85
C GLY A 133 -2.74 -44.58 -3.73
N SER A 134 -2.16 -45.78 -3.68
CA SER A 134 -1.15 -46.27 -4.61
C SER A 134 -1.71 -46.28 -6.03
N LEU A 135 -1.04 -45.64 -7.00
CA LEU A 135 -1.05 -46.08 -8.39
C LEU A 135 0.24 -45.60 -9.08
N THR A 136 1.20 -46.52 -9.20
CA THR A 136 2.15 -46.64 -10.31
C THR A 136 2.02 -48.08 -10.83
N PRO A 137 2.38 -48.39 -12.08
CA PRO A 137 3.15 -47.59 -13.04
C PRO A 137 2.32 -47.04 -14.21
#